data_AF-A0A7C0V0T5-F1
#
_entry.id   AF-A0A7C0V0T5-F1
#
_cell.length_a   1.000
_cell.length_b   1.000
_cell.length_c   1.000
_cell.angle_alpha   90.00
_cell.angle_beta   90.00
_cell.angle_gamma   90.00
#
_symmetry.space_group_name_H-M   'P 1'
#
loop_
_entity.id
_entity.type
_entity.pdbx_description
1 polymer ?
#
loop_
_entity_poly.entity_id
_entity_poly.type
_entity_poly.pdbx_seq_one_letter_code
_entity_poly.pdbx_strand_id
1 'polypeptide(L)'
;MLEVISANEAYILSNNTSPLSKICNLLVENDFLNPVILVKKYLKIRSKGKLLVSISGEGKVVLNEKEVPLWRALVLPPSYTLTLYPTKELYLGIKGLSCSTQDKFLYRLRNGEVLSCTELNGNISLEKVVISKVPESLLREYLTLNGEKEREDKGRKIVEKIIRHVKLAKEAIVRGAKLVRVKVNGVTYEALIEEI
;
A
#
# COMPACT_ATOMS: atom_id res chain seq x y z
N MET A 1 9.42 13.73 -4.19
CA MET A 1 10.32 13.57 -3.03
C MET A 1 9.54 13.47 -1.72
N LEU A 2 10.06 12.69 -0.77
CA LEU A 2 9.46 12.48 0.56
C LEU A 2 10.48 12.79 1.66
N GLU A 3 10.11 13.60 2.64
CA GLU A 3 10.96 13.98 3.77
C GLU A 3 10.58 13.19 5.03
N VAL A 4 11.58 12.65 5.73
CA VAL A 4 11.42 11.99 7.03
C VAL A 4 11.48 13.04 8.13
N ILE A 5 10.32 13.38 8.70
CA ILE A 5 10.23 14.36 9.80
C ILE A 5 10.73 13.74 11.10
N SER A 6 10.28 12.52 11.39
CA SER A 6 10.72 11.78 12.58
C SER A 6 10.54 10.28 12.36
N ALA A 7 11.55 9.49 12.73
CA ALA A 7 11.57 8.05 12.58
C ALA A 7 12.04 7.37 13.88
N ASN A 8 11.32 6.34 14.31
CA ASN A 8 11.74 5.43 15.38
C ASN A 8 11.45 3.99 14.95
N GLU A 9 12.50 3.17 14.90
CA GLU A 9 12.45 1.81 14.32
C GLU A 9 11.70 1.75 12.99
N ALA A 10 12.10 2.62 12.06
CA ALA A 10 11.65 2.63 10.68
C ALA A 10 12.82 2.35 9.74
N TYR A 11 12.59 1.50 8.75
CA TYR A 11 13.64 0.95 7.90
C TYR A 11 13.17 0.84 6.46
N ILE A 12 14.04 1.17 5.50
CA ILE A 12 13.85 0.73 4.12
C ILE A 12 14.26 -0.74 4.03
N LEU A 13 13.38 -1.55 3.44
CA LEU A 13 13.61 -2.93 3.10
C LEU A 13 13.72 -3.07 1.59
N SER A 14 14.85 -3.61 1.13
CA SER A 14 15.09 -3.92 -0.29
C SER A 14 15.03 -5.42 -0.53
N ASN A 15 14.52 -5.87 -1.69
CA ASN A 15 14.41 -7.28 -2.06
C ASN A 15 13.63 -8.15 -1.04
N ASN A 16 12.67 -7.53 -0.33
CA ASN A 16 11.86 -8.22 0.67
C ASN A 16 10.80 -9.10 -0.01
N THR A 17 10.67 -10.34 0.48
CA THR A 17 9.71 -11.32 -0.06
C THR A 17 8.45 -11.45 0.81
N SER A 18 8.35 -10.70 1.91
CA SER A 18 7.17 -10.69 2.80
C SER A 18 5.89 -10.42 2.00
N PRO A 19 4.82 -11.23 2.20
CA PRO A 19 3.53 -10.99 1.56
C PRO A 19 2.98 -9.56 1.74
N LEU A 20 3.20 -8.97 2.92
CA LEU A 20 2.73 -7.62 3.24
C LEU A 20 3.42 -6.56 2.36
N SER A 21 4.71 -6.74 2.10
CA SER A 21 5.49 -5.86 1.21
C SER A 21 5.05 -6.00 -0.25
N LYS A 22 4.81 -7.23 -0.71
CA LYS A 22 4.32 -7.50 -2.07
C LYS A 22 2.96 -6.84 -2.31
N ILE A 23 2.05 -6.93 -1.34
CA ILE A 23 0.74 -6.29 -1.42
C ILE A 23 0.88 -4.77 -1.45
N CYS A 24 1.74 -4.18 -0.61
CA CYS A 24 2.01 -2.74 -0.70
C CYS A 24 2.47 -2.33 -2.11
N ASN A 25 3.50 -2.99 -2.64
CA ASN A 25 4.03 -2.68 -3.96
C ASN A 25 2.97 -2.85 -5.06
N LEU A 26 2.19 -3.93 -5.03
CA LEU A 26 1.08 -4.16 -5.96
C LEU A 26 0.09 -3.00 -6.01
N LEU A 27 -0.32 -2.49 -4.83
CA LEU A 27 -1.34 -1.46 -4.71
C LEU A 27 -0.86 -0.14 -5.32
N VAL A 28 0.42 0.19 -5.18
CA VAL A 28 1.05 1.37 -5.80
C VAL A 28 1.69 1.10 -7.17
N GLU A 29 1.41 -0.04 -7.81
CA GLU A 29 1.93 -0.37 -9.16
C GLU A 29 3.47 -0.44 -9.25
N ASN A 30 4.11 -0.87 -8.18
CA ASN A 30 5.53 -1.20 -8.17
C ASN A 30 5.75 -2.68 -8.52
N ASP A 31 6.97 -3.03 -8.92
CA ASP A 31 7.42 -4.42 -8.89
C ASP A 31 7.35 -4.98 -7.46
N PHE A 32 7.15 -6.29 -7.30
CA PHE A 32 7.01 -6.91 -5.98
C PHE A 32 8.24 -6.75 -5.09
N LEU A 33 9.44 -6.69 -5.67
CA LEU A 33 10.71 -6.57 -4.94
C LEU A 33 11.15 -5.12 -4.74
N ASN A 34 10.37 -4.14 -5.22
CA ASN A 34 10.70 -2.74 -5.01
C ASN A 34 10.83 -2.42 -3.52
N PRO A 35 11.69 -1.47 -3.14
CA PRO A 35 11.85 -1.09 -1.75
C PRO A 35 10.54 -0.66 -1.10
N VAL A 36 10.36 -1.03 0.16
CA VAL A 36 9.27 -0.56 1.03
C VAL A 36 9.83 -0.05 2.34
N ILE A 37 9.05 0.76 3.07
CA ILE A 37 9.43 1.18 4.42
C ILE A 37 8.71 0.29 5.44
N LEU A 38 9.45 -0.46 6.24
CA LEU A 38 8.96 -1.15 7.42
C LEU A 38 8.99 -0.21 8.62
N VAL A 39 7.88 -0.09 9.33
CA VAL A 39 7.75 0.70 10.56
C VAL A 39 7.34 -0.23 11.69
N LYS A 40 8.18 -0.33 12.72
CA LYS A 40 7.92 -1.13 13.92
C LYS A 40 7.42 -0.29 15.10
N LYS A 41 7.82 0.99 15.20
CA LYS A 41 7.37 1.89 16.28
C LYS A 41 6.71 3.17 15.79
N TYR A 42 7.39 3.95 14.98
CA TYR A 42 6.86 5.26 14.57
C TYR A 42 7.53 5.79 13.31
N LEU A 43 6.72 6.38 12.44
CA LEU A 43 7.24 7.15 11.30
C LEU A 43 6.32 8.33 11.03
N LYS A 44 6.90 9.52 10.90
CA LYS A 44 6.25 10.71 10.37
C LYS A 44 7.04 11.21 9.18
N ILE A 45 6.34 11.32 8.05
CA ILE A 45 6.90 11.76 6.78
C ILE A 45 6.04 12.89 6.22
N ARG A 46 6.67 13.78 5.46
CA ARG A 46 6.03 14.88 4.75
C ARG A 46 6.32 14.77 3.27
N SER A 47 5.30 14.87 2.44
CA SER A 47 5.52 14.86 1.00
C SER A 47 5.89 16.24 0.48
N LYS A 48 6.85 16.32 -0.45
CA LYS A 48 7.13 17.54 -1.21
C LYS A 48 6.29 17.64 -2.49
N GLY A 49 5.81 16.51 -3.00
CA GLY A 49 5.00 16.41 -4.21
C GLY A 49 3.73 15.60 -4.01
N LYS A 50 2.99 15.32 -5.08
CA LYS A 50 1.85 14.40 -5.02
C LYS A 50 2.36 12.98 -5.19
N LEU A 51 2.16 12.10 -4.22
CA LEU A 51 2.70 10.72 -4.22
C LEU A 51 1.56 9.68 -4.11
N LEU A 52 1.77 8.51 -4.71
CA LEU A 52 0.91 7.35 -4.50
C LEU A 52 1.54 6.44 -3.45
N VAL A 53 0.82 6.18 -2.38
CA VAL A 53 1.29 5.37 -1.25
C VAL A 53 0.28 4.28 -0.92
N SER A 54 0.73 3.20 -0.29
CA SER A 54 -0.16 2.19 0.29
C SER A 54 0.43 1.69 1.59
N ILE A 55 -0.43 1.33 2.54
CA ILE A 55 0.01 0.81 3.83
C ILE A 55 -0.64 -0.54 4.09
N SER A 56 0.14 -1.55 4.47
CA SER A 56 -0.34 -2.86 4.93
C SER A 56 0.20 -3.17 6.33
N GLY A 57 -0.36 -4.20 6.98
CA GLY A 57 -0.02 -4.58 8.34
C GLY A 57 -1.07 -4.15 9.36
N GLU A 58 -0.65 -3.92 10.60
CA GLU A 58 -1.52 -3.68 11.74
C GLU A 58 -1.09 -2.43 12.52
N GLY A 59 -2.02 -1.49 12.65
CA GLY A 59 -1.79 -0.23 13.35
C GLY A 59 -2.74 0.87 12.90
N LYS A 60 -2.38 2.11 13.27
CA LYS A 60 -3.10 3.33 12.93
C LYS A 60 -2.26 4.21 12.00
N VAL A 61 -2.92 4.83 11.01
CA VAL A 61 -2.28 5.77 10.10
C VAL A 61 -3.09 7.05 10.02
N VAL A 62 -2.40 8.18 10.15
CA VAL A 62 -3.01 9.51 10.17
C VAL A 62 -2.43 10.35 9.04
N LEU A 63 -3.29 10.81 8.14
CA LEU A 63 -2.98 11.76 7.07
C LEU A 63 -3.55 13.13 7.45
N ASN A 64 -2.66 14.08 7.75
CA ASN A 64 -3.03 15.45 8.15
C ASN A 64 -4.20 15.46 9.16
N GLU A 65 -4.01 14.79 10.30
CA GLU A 65 -4.95 14.65 11.42
C GLU A 65 -6.15 13.71 11.20
N LYS A 66 -6.40 13.25 9.98
CA LYS A 66 -7.47 12.28 9.70
C LYS A 66 -6.92 10.87 9.63
N GLU A 67 -7.57 9.96 10.35
CA GLU A 67 -7.27 8.54 10.23
C GLU A 67 -7.65 8.04 8.83
N VAL A 68 -6.77 7.25 8.23
CA VAL A 68 -6.97 6.68 6.89
C VAL A 68 -6.90 5.16 6.94
N PRO A 69 -7.71 4.47 6.11
CA PRO A 69 -7.73 3.02 6.11
C PRO A 69 -6.43 2.43 5.57
N LEU A 70 -6.08 1.27 6.10
CA LEU A 70 -5.01 0.41 5.61
C LEU A 70 -5.47 -0.40 4.37
N TRP A 71 -4.54 -1.15 3.79
CA TRP A 71 -4.76 -2.14 2.73
C TRP A 71 -5.34 -1.56 1.44
N ARG A 72 -5.01 -0.30 1.16
CA ARG A 72 -5.33 0.38 -0.09
C ARG A 72 -4.29 1.42 -0.48
N ALA A 73 -4.30 1.79 -1.76
CA ALA A 73 -3.59 2.93 -2.25
C ALA A 73 -4.29 4.23 -1.83
N LEU A 74 -3.49 5.24 -1.53
CA LEU A 74 -3.89 6.57 -1.12
C LEU A 74 -3.02 7.58 -1.86
N VAL A 75 -3.62 8.72 -2.18
CA VAL A 75 -2.83 9.88 -2.65
C VAL A 75 -2.35 10.63 -1.41
N LEU A 76 -1.04 10.82 -1.32
CA LEU A 76 -0.40 11.71 -0.36
C LEU A 76 -0.16 13.06 -1.06
N PRO A 77 -0.93 14.11 -0.74
CA PRO A 77 -0.77 15.41 -1.38
C PRO A 77 0.54 16.11 -1.00
N PRO A 78 0.99 17.11 -1.78
CA PRO A 78 2.11 17.96 -1.40
C PRO A 78 1.89 18.60 -0.04
N SER A 79 2.96 18.74 0.74
CA SER A 79 3.01 19.31 2.09
C SER A 79 2.25 18.55 3.17
N TYR A 80 1.48 17.51 2.82
CA TYR A 80 0.74 16.73 3.81
C TYR A 80 1.70 15.81 4.57
N THR A 81 1.41 15.65 5.86
CA THR A 81 2.10 14.68 6.72
C THR A 81 1.33 13.38 6.84
N LEU A 82 2.03 12.27 6.63
CA LEU A 82 1.56 10.92 6.92
C LEU A 82 2.29 10.41 8.16
N THR A 83 1.53 9.96 9.16
CA THR A 83 2.08 9.45 10.43
C THR A 83 1.58 8.03 10.66
N LEU A 84 2.50 7.12 10.94
CA LEU A 84 2.26 5.70 11.12
C LEU A 84 2.54 5.30 12.58
N TYR A 85 1.56 4.62 13.17
CA TYR A 85 1.57 4.11 14.55
C TYR A 85 1.27 2.59 14.51
N PRO A 86 2.26 1.73 14.27
CA PRO A 86 2.08 0.29 14.28
C PRO A 86 1.63 -0.21 15.65
N THR A 87 0.72 -1.18 15.67
CA THR A 87 0.47 -2.02 16.86
C THR A 87 1.37 -3.27 16.84
N LYS A 88 1.74 -3.73 15.64
CA LYS A 88 2.73 -4.79 15.41
C LYS A 88 3.80 -4.34 14.43
N GLU A 89 3.44 -4.23 13.16
CA GLU A 89 4.29 -3.68 12.11
C GLU A 89 3.42 -3.12 10.98
N LEU A 90 3.90 -2.05 10.35
CA LEU A 90 3.31 -1.47 9.15
C LEU A 90 4.35 -1.46 8.03
N TYR A 91 3.91 -1.81 6.83
CA TYR A 91 4.68 -1.65 5.61
C TYR A 91 4.09 -0.50 4.81
N LEU A 92 4.95 0.39 4.33
CA LEU A 92 4.60 1.53 3.50
C LEU A 92 5.26 1.36 2.12
N GLY A 93 4.42 1.08 1.12
CA GLY A 93 4.78 1.15 -0.28
C GLY A 93 4.60 2.56 -0.81
N ILE A 94 5.56 3.05 -1.60
CA ILE A 94 5.50 4.36 -2.27
C ILE A 94 5.87 4.13 -3.73
N LYS A 95 5.09 4.67 -4.68
CA LYS A 95 5.37 4.51 -6.12
C LYS A 95 6.79 5.00 -6.43
N GLY A 96 7.58 4.11 -7.05
CA GLY A 96 8.94 4.39 -7.48
C GLY A 96 9.90 4.78 -6.35
N LEU A 97 9.66 4.31 -5.11
CA LEU A 97 10.64 4.46 -4.04
C LEU A 97 11.97 3.85 -4.49
N SER A 98 13.01 4.67 -4.54
CA SER A 98 14.36 4.24 -4.88
C SER A 98 15.28 4.52 -3.71
N CYS A 99 16.10 3.53 -3.33
CA CYS A 99 17.17 3.71 -2.36
C CYS A 99 18.49 3.33 -3.03
N SER A 100 19.50 4.19 -2.94
CA SER A 100 20.84 3.97 -3.52
C SER A 100 21.66 2.93 -2.76
N THR A 101 21.16 2.38 -1.65
CA THR A 101 21.86 1.38 -0.85
C THR A 101 21.72 0.00 -1.47
N GLN A 102 22.36 -0.21 -2.63
CA GLN A 102 22.36 -1.48 -3.37
C GLN A 102 22.88 -2.66 -2.53
N ASP A 103 23.62 -2.41 -1.43
CA ASP A 103 24.23 -3.45 -0.60
C ASP A 103 23.54 -3.70 0.76
N LYS A 104 22.45 -2.98 1.09
CA LYS A 104 21.77 -3.15 2.40
C LYS A 104 20.34 -3.60 2.22
N PHE A 105 20.07 -4.87 2.56
CA PHE A 105 18.71 -5.42 2.69
C PHE A 105 17.83 -4.64 3.68
N LEU A 106 18.46 -4.02 4.68
CA LEU A 106 17.82 -3.24 5.74
C LEU A 106 18.59 -1.95 5.98
N TYR A 107 17.94 -0.80 5.76
CA TYR A 107 18.50 0.52 6.00
C TYR A 107 17.64 1.31 6.99
N ARG A 108 18.22 1.76 8.11
CA ARG A 108 17.48 2.54 9.12
C ARG A 108 17.32 3.99 8.68
N LEU A 109 16.07 4.47 8.63
CA LEU A 109 15.74 5.86 8.29
C LEU A 109 16.21 6.83 9.35
N ARG A 110 16.67 8.01 8.92
CA ARG A 110 17.11 9.11 9.79
C ARG A 110 16.17 10.29 9.70
N ASN A 111 16.07 11.06 10.78
CA ASN A 111 15.33 12.32 10.78
C ASN A 111 16.00 13.31 9.81
N GLY A 112 15.19 14.06 9.07
CA GLY A 112 15.62 15.01 8.05
C GLY A 112 16.00 14.37 6.70
N GLU A 113 16.01 13.04 6.60
CA GLU A 113 16.36 12.35 5.36
C GLU A 113 15.31 12.58 4.26
N VAL A 114 15.77 12.73 3.02
CA VAL A 114 14.89 12.92 1.85
C VAL A 114 15.00 11.71 0.94
N LEU A 115 13.87 11.04 0.73
CA LEU A 115 13.75 9.85 -0.09
C LEU A 115 13.26 10.22 -1.49
N SER A 116 13.91 9.62 -2.49
CA SER A 116 13.52 9.72 -3.88
C SER A 116 12.37 8.76 -4.19
N CYS A 117 11.34 9.29 -4.84
CA CYS A 117 10.11 8.61 -5.21
C CYS A 117 9.51 9.27 -6.45
N THR A 118 8.70 8.51 -7.20
CA THR A 118 8.03 9.05 -8.39
C THR A 118 6.88 9.96 -7.99
N GLU A 119 6.95 11.21 -8.44
CA GLU A 119 5.84 12.14 -8.32
C GLU A 119 4.77 11.86 -9.36
N LEU A 120 3.52 12.11 -8.96
CA LEU A 120 2.36 11.90 -9.81
C LEU A 120 2.12 13.13 -10.67
N ASN A 121 2.54 13.07 -11.94
CA ASN A 121 2.49 14.17 -12.90
C ASN A 121 1.07 14.46 -13.45
N GLY A 122 0.07 14.60 -12.58
CA GLY A 122 -1.31 14.96 -12.97
C GLY A 122 -2.13 13.83 -13.63
N ASN A 123 -1.49 12.87 -14.31
CA ASN A 123 -2.14 11.76 -15.02
C ASN A 123 -2.47 10.55 -14.11
N ILE A 124 -3.07 10.77 -12.94
CA ILE A 124 -3.69 9.67 -12.18
C ILE A 124 -5.16 9.56 -12.56
N SER A 125 -5.55 8.38 -13.05
CA SER A 125 -6.96 7.97 -13.00
C SER A 125 -7.31 7.74 -11.53
N LEU A 126 -8.16 8.62 -10.97
CA LEU A 126 -8.68 8.47 -9.62
C LEU A 126 -9.39 7.12 -9.45
N GLU A 127 -9.99 6.58 -10.50
CA GLU A 127 -10.63 5.27 -10.52
C GLU A 127 -9.61 4.17 -10.21
N LYS A 128 -8.42 4.22 -10.85
CA LYS A 128 -7.31 3.29 -10.54
C LYS A 128 -6.87 3.36 -9.08
N VAL A 129 -6.90 4.53 -8.45
CA VAL A 129 -6.58 4.64 -7.02
C VAL A 129 -7.68 4.01 -6.17
N VAL A 130 -8.95 4.30 -6.47
CA VAL A 130 -10.11 3.81 -5.70
C VAL A 130 -10.21 2.28 -5.71
N ILE A 131 -9.90 1.64 -6.85
CA ILE A 131 -9.92 0.18 -6.99
C ILE A 131 -8.63 -0.50 -6.51
N SER A 132 -7.56 0.26 -6.26
CA SER A 132 -6.30 -0.27 -5.71
C SER A 132 -6.44 -0.51 -4.22
N LYS A 133 -7.21 -1.54 -3.86
CA LYS A 133 -7.42 -1.98 -2.48
C LYS A 133 -7.53 -3.50 -2.40
N VAL A 134 -7.19 -4.04 -1.24
CA VAL A 134 -7.45 -5.46 -0.95
C VAL A 134 -8.95 -5.66 -0.70
N PRO A 135 -9.60 -6.64 -1.33
CA PRO A 135 -10.98 -6.98 -1.01
C PRO A 135 -11.13 -7.41 0.45
N GLU A 136 -12.14 -6.88 1.12
CA GLU A 136 -12.39 -7.13 2.54
C GLU A 136 -12.53 -8.62 2.88
N SER A 137 -13.17 -9.41 2.00
CA SER A 137 -13.30 -10.85 2.18
C SER A 137 -11.96 -11.59 2.19
N LEU A 138 -11.07 -11.27 1.25
CA LEU A 138 -9.73 -11.84 1.18
C LEU A 138 -8.83 -11.33 2.30
N LEU A 139 -9.00 -10.06 2.70
CA LEU A 139 -8.27 -9.48 3.83
C LEU A 139 -8.63 -10.21 5.12
N ARG A 140 -9.92 -10.46 5.38
CA ARG A 140 -10.37 -11.24 6.55
C ARG A 140 -9.79 -12.66 6.52
N GLU A 141 -9.89 -13.35 5.38
CA GLU A 141 -9.32 -14.70 5.21
C GLU A 141 -7.83 -14.69 5.58
N TYR A 142 -7.07 -13.70 5.11
CA TYR A 142 -5.64 -13.56 5.39
C TYR A 142 -5.33 -13.25 6.87
N LEU A 143 -6.05 -12.32 7.48
CA LEU A 143 -5.81 -11.87 8.86
C LEU A 143 -6.18 -12.96 9.88
N THR A 144 -7.11 -13.86 9.55
CA THR A 144 -7.50 -14.97 10.43
C THR A 144 -6.51 -16.14 10.46
N LEU A 145 -5.48 -16.13 9.60
CA LEU A 145 -4.49 -17.21 9.55
C LEU A 145 -3.61 -17.22 10.81
N ASN A 146 -3.60 -18.36 11.49
CA ASN A 146 -2.91 -18.56 12.76
C ASN A 146 -1.77 -19.57 12.61
N GLY A 147 -0.60 -19.23 13.16
CA GLY A 147 0.60 -20.05 13.06
C GLY A 147 1.34 -19.92 11.73
N GLU A 148 2.63 -20.27 11.76
CA GLU A 148 3.55 -20.05 10.64
C GLU A 148 3.23 -20.95 9.44
N LYS A 149 2.96 -22.23 9.68
CA LYS A 149 2.68 -23.21 8.61
C LYS A 149 1.41 -22.87 7.82
N GLU A 150 0.37 -22.39 8.50
CA GLU A 150 -0.87 -21.97 7.83
C GLU A 150 -0.65 -20.72 6.97
N ARG A 151 0.17 -19.77 7.45
CA ARG A 151 0.57 -18.57 6.69
C ARG A 151 1.42 -18.90 5.46
N GLU A 152 2.25 -19.92 5.54
CA GLU A 152 3.06 -20.36 4.40
C GLU A 152 2.20 -20.97 3.29
N ASP A 153 1.35 -21.95 3.63
CA ASP A 153 0.55 -22.68 2.64
C ASP A 153 -0.71 -21.92 2.19
N LYS A 154 -1.56 -21.52 3.14
CA LYS A 154 -2.83 -20.83 2.83
C LYS A 154 -2.59 -19.35 2.55
N GLY A 155 -1.70 -18.71 3.31
CA GLY A 155 -1.40 -17.30 3.14
C GLY A 155 -0.86 -16.99 1.74
N ARG A 156 0.01 -17.84 1.19
CA ARG A 156 0.46 -17.70 -0.20
C ARG A 156 -0.69 -17.74 -1.20
N LYS A 157 -1.61 -18.71 -1.08
CA LYS A 157 -2.78 -18.81 -1.97
C LYS A 157 -3.69 -17.58 -1.87
N ILE A 158 -3.90 -17.04 -0.67
CA ILE A 158 -4.72 -15.84 -0.48
C ILE A 158 -4.03 -14.63 -1.11
N VAL A 159 -2.71 -14.49 -0.94
CA VAL A 159 -1.93 -13.40 -1.56
C VAL A 159 -2.00 -13.49 -3.09
N GLU A 160 -1.91 -14.69 -3.65
CA GLU A 160 -2.11 -14.93 -5.09
C GLU A 160 -3.52 -14.51 -5.55
N LYS A 161 -4.58 -14.84 -4.78
CA LYS A 161 -5.95 -14.37 -5.05
C LYS A 161 -6.04 -12.84 -5.01
N ILE A 162 -5.42 -12.19 -4.03
CA ILE A 162 -5.38 -10.72 -3.90
C ILE A 162 -4.69 -10.10 -5.12
N ILE A 163 -3.50 -10.60 -5.47
CA ILE A 163 -2.74 -10.14 -6.64
C ILE A 163 -3.59 -10.23 -7.90
N ARG A 164 -4.21 -11.39 -8.14
CA ARG A 164 -5.06 -11.61 -9.30
C ARG A 164 -6.25 -10.65 -9.32
N HIS A 165 -6.93 -10.47 -8.19
CA HIS A 165 -8.09 -9.58 -8.09
C HIS A 165 -7.72 -8.13 -8.42
N VAL A 166 -6.66 -7.60 -7.80
CA VAL A 166 -6.22 -6.21 -8.03
C VAL A 166 -5.78 -6.00 -9.49
N LYS A 167 -5.09 -6.98 -10.10
CA LYS A 167 -4.72 -6.91 -11.52
C LYS A 167 -5.94 -6.86 -12.43
N LEU A 168 -6.89 -7.78 -12.26
CA LEU A 168 -8.13 -7.80 -13.05
C LEU A 168 -8.94 -6.51 -12.89
N ALA A 169 -9.03 -5.98 -11.67
CA ALA A 169 -9.70 -4.71 -11.44
C ALA A 169 -9.02 -3.57 -12.19
N LYS A 170 -7.68 -3.48 -12.14
CA LYS A 170 -6.90 -2.47 -12.86
C LYS A 170 -7.05 -2.58 -14.38
N GLU A 171 -7.04 -3.81 -14.91
CA GLU A 171 -7.26 -4.07 -16.33
C GLU A 171 -8.66 -3.65 -16.78
N ALA A 172 -9.70 -3.96 -16.00
CA ALA A 172 -11.07 -3.56 -16.31
C ALA A 172 -11.20 -2.03 -16.40
N ILE A 173 -10.60 -1.27 -15.48
CA ILE A 173 -10.56 0.21 -15.56
C ILE A 173 -9.86 0.68 -16.84
N VAL A 174 -8.76 0.02 -17.24
CA VAL A 174 -8.06 0.35 -18.50
C VAL A 174 -8.94 0.11 -19.72
N ARG A 175 -9.82 -0.90 -19.69
CA ARG A 175 -10.83 -1.14 -20.74
C ARG A 175 -12.06 -0.21 -20.67
N GLY A 176 -12.10 0.73 -19.73
CA GLY A 176 -13.19 1.68 -19.59
C GLY A 176 -14.31 1.23 -18.65
N ALA A 177 -14.12 0.15 -17.88
CA ALA A 177 -15.10 -0.26 -16.89
C ALA A 177 -15.24 0.82 -15.80
N LYS A 178 -16.47 1.04 -15.34
CA LYS A 178 -16.80 1.99 -14.28
C LYS A 178 -17.09 1.24 -12.98
N LEU A 179 -16.56 1.77 -11.87
CA LEU A 179 -16.89 1.25 -10.54
C LEU A 179 -18.26 1.78 -10.10
N VAL A 180 -19.21 0.88 -9.91
CA VAL A 180 -20.55 1.19 -9.38
C VAL A 180 -20.78 0.51 -8.05
N ARG A 181 -21.67 1.10 -7.24
CA ARG A 181 -22.17 0.48 -6.01
C ARG A 181 -23.58 -0.03 -6.27
N VAL A 182 -23.80 -1.33 -6.09
CA VAL A 182 -25.07 -2.00 -6.35
C VAL A 182 -25.62 -2.55 -5.04
N LYS A 183 -26.91 -2.35 -4.77
CA LYS A 183 -27.56 -2.90 -3.57
C LYS A 183 -28.38 -4.12 -3.98
N VAL A 184 -28.01 -5.31 -3.48
CA VAL A 184 -28.73 -6.57 -3.74
C VAL A 184 -29.15 -7.15 -2.40
N ASN A 185 -30.45 -7.38 -2.21
CA ASN A 185 -31.03 -7.93 -0.96
C ASN A 185 -30.57 -7.20 0.31
N GLY A 186 -30.48 -5.86 0.26
CA GLY A 186 -30.05 -5.03 1.38
C GLY A 186 -28.54 -4.89 1.54
N VAL A 187 -27.73 -5.71 0.87
CA VAL A 187 -26.26 -5.68 0.94
C VAL A 187 -25.71 -4.82 -0.20
N THR A 188 -24.75 -3.94 0.11
CA THR A 188 -24.09 -3.10 -0.90
C THR A 188 -22.83 -3.80 -1.40
N TYR A 189 -22.73 -3.94 -2.72
CA TYR A 189 -21.60 -4.50 -3.44
C TYR A 189 -20.94 -3.43 -4.29
N GLU A 190 -19.63 -3.56 -4.49
CA GLU A 190 -18.89 -2.77 -5.49
C GLU A 190 -18.66 -3.67 -6.71
N ALA A 191 -19.08 -3.19 -7.88
CA ALA A 191 -18.95 -3.93 -9.14
C ALA A 191 -18.27 -3.05 -10.20
N LEU A 192 -17.44 -3.66 -11.03
CA LEU A 192 -16.89 -3.03 -12.24
C LEU A 192 -17.76 -3.45 -13.42
N ILE A 193 -18.35 -2.48 -14.09
CA ILE A 193 -19.22 -2.70 -15.27
C ILE A 193 -18.54 -2.11 -16.49
N GLU A 194 -18.38 -2.92 -17.52
CA GLU A 194 -17.90 -2.54 -18.85
C GLU A 194 -19.14 -2.36 -19.74
N GLU A 195 -19.25 -1.24 -20.46
CA GLU A 195 -20.28 -1.08 -21.49
C GLU A 195 -19.90 -2.01 -22.66
N ILE A 196 -20.78 -2.97 -22.98
CA ILE A 196 -20.62 -3.91 -24.12
C ILE A 196 -21.23 -3.27 -25.36
#